data_AF-A0A7X6YQ78-F1
#
_entry.id   AF-A0A7X6YQ78-F1
#
_cell.length_a   1.000
_cell.length_b   1.000
_cell.length_c   1.000
_cell.angle_alpha   90.00
_cell.angle_beta   90.00
_cell.angle_gamma   90.00
#
_symmetry.space_group_name_H-M   'P 1'
#
loop_
_entity.id
_entity.type
_entity.pdbx_description
1 polymer ?
#
loop_
_entity_poly.entity_id
_entity_poly.type
_entity_poly.pdbx_seq_one_letter_code
_entity_poly.pdbx_strand_id
1 'polypeptide(L)' 'GKDTVYRLYREAAAQMPATGVLYVVIRVKQGAKSTQSELENLFMQVELLERSKGYLILRASLPK' A
#
# COMPACT_ATOMS: atom_id res chain seq x y z
N GLY A 1 11.10 7.76 7.93
CA GLY A 1 10.04 8.79 7.91
C GLY A 1 9.10 8.53 6.74
N LYS A 2 8.23 9.49 6.38
CA LYS A 2 7.25 9.33 5.27
C LYS A 2 7.94 9.01 3.93
N ASP A 3 9.01 9.72 3.59
CA ASP A 3 9.74 9.52 2.33
C ASP A 3 10.37 8.13 2.21
N THR A 4 10.84 7.58 3.34
CA THR A 4 11.38 6.21 3.39
C THR A 4 10.31 5.18 3.03
N VAL A 5 9.10 5.35 3.58
CA VAL A 5 7.97 4.43 3.34
C VAL A 5 7.46 4.57 1.91
N TYR A 6 7.39 5.79 1.39
CA TYR A 6 6.95 6.02 0.01
C TYR A 6 7.96 5.48 -1.00
N ARG A 7 9.26 5.62 -0.71
CA ARG A 7 10.31 4.99 -1.49
C ARG A 7 10.16 3.46 -1.52
N LEU A 8 9.88 2.83 -0.38
CA LEU A 8 9.59 1.40 -0.31
C LEU A 8 8.44 1.00 -1.24
N TYR A 9 7.32 1.75 -1.25
CA TYR A 9 6.19 1.44 -2.13
C TYR A 9 6.55 1.57 -3.61
N ARG A 10 7.30 2.61 -3.99
CA ARG A 10 7.76 2.81 -5.36
C ARG A 10 8.71 1.72 -5.83
N GLU A 11 9.69 1.38 -5.00
CA GLU A 11 10.65 0.31 -5.29
C GLU A 11 9.94 -1.06 -5.39
N ALA A 12 8.98 -1.33 -4.50
CA ALA A 12 8.16 -2.53 -4.58
C ALA A 12 7.37 -2.59 -5.90
N ALA A 13 6.65 -1.52 -6.26
CA ALA A 13 5.88 -1.48 -7.50
C ALA A 13 6.77 -1.67 -8.75
N ALA A 14 7.97 -1.08 -8.76
CA ALA A 14 8.89 -1.15 -9.89
C ALA A 14 9.54 -2.54 -10.10
N GLN A 15 9.69 -3.33 -9.04
CA GLN A 15 10.33 -4.65 -9.09
C GLN A 15 9.33 -5.80 -9.16
N MET A 16 8.03 -5.51 -9.03
CA MET A 16 7.00 -6.53 -8.92
C MET A 16 6.53 -6.99 -10.30
N PRO A 17 6.38 -8.32 -10.54
CA PRO A 17 5.80 -8.81 -11.78
C PRO A 17 4.32 -8.41 -11.87
N ALA A 18 3.74 -8.45 -13.08
CA ALA A 18 2.33 -8.10 -13.31
C ALA A 18 1.34 -8.89 -12.44
N THR A 19 1.71 -10.10 -12.03
CA THR A 19 0.90 -10.97 -11.15
C THR A 19 1.12 -10.74 -9.65
N GLY A 20 2.05 -9.85 -9.28
CA GLY A 20 2.43 -9.64 -7.89
C GLY A 20 1.42 -8.79 -7.11
N VAL A 21 1.50 -8.91 -5.79
CA VAL A 21 0.62 -8.22 -4.84
C VAL A 21 1.44 -7.71 -3.66
N LEU A 22 1.24 -6.45 -3.28
CA LEU A 22 1.80 -5.86 -2.08
C LEU A 22 0.74 -5.80 -0.98
N TYR A 23 1.09 -6.28 0.22
CA TYR A 23 0.27 -6.13 1.42
C TYR A 23 0.92 -5.14 2.36
N VAL A 24 0.14 -4.17 2.84
CA VAL A 24 0.59 -3.13 3.77
C VAL A 24 -0.27 -3.16 5.01
N VAL A 25 0.37 -3.31 6.17
CA VAL A 25 -0.27 -3.15 7.47
C VAL A 25 0.15 -1.82 8.07
N ILE A 26 -0.82 -0.94 8.36
CA ILE A 26 -0.53 0.40 8.87
C ILE A 26 -1.50 0.81 9.97
N ARG A 27 -1.00 1.51 10.98
CA ARG A 27 -1.84 2.07 12.04
C ARG A 27 -2.60 3.30 11.54
N VAL A 28 -3.89 3.42 11.86
CA VAL A 28 -4.77 4.52 11.42
C VAL A 28 -4.17 5.90 11.72
N LYS A 29 -3.57 6.06 12.92
CA LYS A 29 -2.94 7.33 13.35
C LYS A 29 -1.57 7.60 12.72
N GLN A 30 -1.01 6.67 11.95
CA GLN A 30 0.31 6.79 11.32
C GLN A 30 0.20 7.09 9.82
N GLY A 31 -0.77 7.93 9.43
CA GLY A 31 -0.92 8.32 8.03
C GLY A 31 -1.52 7.24 7.14
N ALA A 32 -2.46 6.44 7.65
CA ALA A 32 -3.14 5.42 6.87
C ALA A 32 -3.80 5.98 5.61
N LYS A 33 -4.46 7.15 5.70
CA LYS A 33 -5.07 7.84 4.55
C LYS A 33 -4.02 8.21 3.49
N SER A 34 -2.88 8.76 3.91
CA SER A 34 -1.82 9.15 2.98
C SER A 34 -1.06 7.95 2.40
N THR A 35 -1.00 6.83 3.12
CA THR A 35 -0.47 5.56 2.59
C THR A 35 -1.40 4.99 1.54
N GLN A 36 -2.71 4.96 1.81
CA GLN A 36 -3.68 4.49 0.84
C GLN A 36 -3.61 5.31 -0.46
N SER A 37 -3.60 6.65 -0.36
CA SER A 37 -3.47 7.50 -1.56
C SER A 37 -2.16 7.31 -2.31
N GLU A 38 -1.04 7.08 -1.62
CA GLU A 38 0.24 6.79 -2.31
C GLU A 38 0.19 5.44 -3.02
N LEU A 39 -0.43 4.42 -2.41
CA LEU A 39 -0.63 3.12 -3.06
C LEU A 39 -1.56 3.25 -4.27
N GLU A 40 -2.62 4.03 -4.19
CA GLU A 40 -3.57 4.29 -5.30
C GLU A 40 -2.89 5.03 -6.47
N ASN A 41 -1.84 5.80 -6.21
CA ASN A 41 -1.03 6.43 -7.27
C ASN A 41 -0.07 5.45 -7.96
N LEU A 42 0.33 4.36 -7.29
CA LEU A 42 1.37 3.44 -7.76
C LEU A 42 0.81 2.11 -8.29
N PHE A 43 -0.35 1.70 -7.80
CA PHE A 43 -1.00 0.43 -8.12
C PHE A 43 -2.38 0.71 -8.72
N MET A 44 -2.80 -0.11 -9.69
CA MET A 44 -4.12 0.06 -10.32
C MET A 44 -5.28 -0.30 -9.39
N GLN A 45 -5.07 -1.25 -8.48
CA GLN A 45 -6.09 -1.69 -7.54
C GLN A 45 -5.53 -1.67 -6.12
N VAL A 46 -6.25 -0.98 -5.22
CA VAL A 46 -5.95 -0.94 -3.78
C VAL A 46 -7.23 -1.23 -3.01
N GLU A 47 -7.17 -2.23 -2.13
CA GLU A 47 -8.32 -2.75 -1.38
C GLU A 47 -8.03 -2.71 0.11
N LEU A 48 -8.99 -2.22 0.89
CA LEU A 48 -8.97 -2.39 2.34
C LEU A 48 -9.53 -3.77 2.69
N LEU A 49 -8.66 -4.69 3.08
CA LEU A 49 -9.07 -6.05 3.44
C LEU A 49 -9.60 -6.14 4.87
N GLU A 50 -8.96 -5.44 5.81
CA GLU A 50 -9.35 -5.48 7.21
C GLU A 50 -9.05 -4.16 7.92
N ARG A 51 -9.88 -3.83 8.91
CA ARG A 51 -9.63 -2.78 9.89
C ARG A 51 -9.89 -3.32 11.29
N SER A 52 -8.83 -3.43 12.09
CA SER A 52 -8.92 -3.99 13.44
C SER A 52 -7.96 -3.30 14.41
N LYS A 53 -8.43 -3.01 15.63
CA LYS A 53 -7.64 -2.43 16.74
C LYS A 53 -6.77 -1.22 16.35
N GLY A 54 -7.26 -0.41 15.41
CA GLY A 54 -6.55 0.78 14.92
C GLY A 54 -5.48 0.50 13.86
N TYR A 55 -5.46 -0.69 13.27
CA TYR A 55 -4.67 -1.05 12.10
C TYR A 55 -5.57 -1.26 10.87
N LEU A 56 -5.01 -1.03 9.70
CA LEU A 56 -5.58 -1.35 8.39
C LEU A 56 -4.67 -2.36 7.68
N ILE A 57 -5.28 -3.30 6.97
CA ILE A 57 -4.60 -4.17 6.01
C ILE A 57 -5.03 -3.73 4.62
N LEU A 58 -4.10 -3.18 3.85
CA LEU A 58 -4.29 -2.78 2.47
C LEU A 58 -3.64 -3.82 1.55
N ARG A 59 -4.33 -4.20 0.48
CA ARG A 59 -3.83 -5.02 -0.61
C ARG A 59 -3.71 -4.16 -1.86
N ALA A 60 -2.55 -4.11 -2.47
CA ALA A 60 -2.30 -3.37 -3.70
C ALA A 60 -1.78 -4.30 -4.80
N SER A 61 -2.34 -4.24 -6.00
CA SER A 61 -1.94 -5.09 -7.12
C SER A 61 -1.87 -4.32 -8.44
N LEU A 62 -0.94 -4.77 -9.29
CA LEU A 62 -0.88 -4.36 -10.69
C LEU A 62 -1.98 -5.09 -11.49
N PRO A 63 -2.39 -4.57 -12.65
CA PRO A 63 -3.39 -5.25 -13.48
C PRO A 63 -2.86 -6.60 -13.99
N LYS A 64 -3.79 -7.50 -14.28
CA LYS A 64 -3.53 -8.71 -15.08
C LYS A 64 -3.22 -8.38 -16.53
#